data_AF-A0A432FZP6-F1
#
_entry.id   AF-A0A432FZP6-F1
#
_cell.length_a   1.000
_cell.length_b   1.000
_cell.length_c   1.000
_cell.angle_alpha   90.00
_cell.angle_beta   90.00
_cell.angle_gamma   90.00
#
_symmetry.space_group_name_H-M   'P 1'
#
loop_
_entity.id
_entity.type
_entity.pdbx_description
1 polymer ?
#
loop_
_entity_poly.entity_id
_entity_poly.type
_entity_poly.pdbx_seq_one_letter_code
_entity_poly.pdbx_strand_id
1 'polypeptide(L)' 'MNDKVQPDQLSLVLIALYKGVVTAERDPGLWQQLLELQARVRDHVRLLGLELMLDEAEGYAWLRTRPPREGEPELPR' A
#
# COMPACT_ATOMS: atom_id res chain seq x y z
N MET A 1 27.41 0.35 -19.66
CA MET A 1 26.43 0.52 -20.73
C MET A 1 25.09 0.01 -20.21
N ASN A 2 24.20 0.94 -19.85
CA ASN A 2 22.78 0.74 -19.49
C ASN A 2 22.42 -0.05 -18.21
N ASP A 3 22.78 0.47 -17.02
CA ASP A 3 22.04 0.20 -15.78
C ASP A 3 20.60 0.70 -15.95
N LYS A 4 19.71 -0.20 -16.36
CA LYS A 4 18.27 0.03 -16.25
C LYS A 4 18.00 0.18 -14.75
N VAL A 5 17.76 1.40 -14.28
CA VAL A 5 17.22 1.62 -12.93
C VAL A 5 15.85 0.98 -12.95
N GLN A 6 15.77 -0.28 -12.52
CA GLN A 6 14.50 -0.96 -12.38
C GLN A 6 13.76 -0.26 -11.25
N PRO A 7 12.53 0.23 -11.49
CA PRO A 7 11.76 0.86 -10.44
C PRO A 7 11.59 -0.15 -9.30
N ASP A 8 11.88 0.29 -8.08
CA ASP A 8 11.70 -0.51 -6.89
C ASP A 8 10.21 -0.88 -6.75
N GLN A 9 9.92 -2.18 -6.73
CA GLN A 9 8.55 -2.71 -6.80
C GLN A 9 7.71 -2.25 -5.61
N LEU A 10 8.33 -2.10 -4.43
CA LEU A 10 7.64 -1.55 -3.25
C LEU A 10 7.21 -0.11 -3.50
N SER A 11 8.08 0.70 -4.09
CA SER A 11 7.77 2.09 -4.43
C SER A 11 6.60 2.19 -5.40
N LEU A 12 6.55 1.32 -6.43
CA LEU A 12 5.42 1.28 -7.38
C LEU A 12 4.09 0.95 -6.70
N VAL A 13 4.08 -0.10 -5.87
CA VAL A 13 2.89 -0.52 -5.11
C VAL A 13 2.41 0.60 -4.18
N LEU A 14 3.33 1.24 -3.44
CA LEU A 14 3.00 2.35 -2.54
C LEU A 14 2.41 3.54 -3.31
N ILE A 15 3.02 3.95 -4.42
CA ILE A 15 2.53 5.05 -5.24
C ILE A 15 1.12 4.76 -5.76
N ALA A 16 0.84 3.53 -6.19
CA ALA A 16 -0.49 3.15 -6.65
C ALA A 16 -1.54 3.22 -5.53
N LEU A 17 -1.20 2.70 -4.34
CA LEU A 17 -2.06 2.75 -3.16
C LEU A 17 -2.32 4.18 -2.66
N TYR A 18 -1.33 5.07 -2.73
CA TYR A 18 -1.51 6.48 -2.38
C TYR A 18 -2.40 7.22 -3.39
N LYS A 19 -2.44 6.77 -4.65
CA LYS A 19 -3.33 7.33 -5.67
C LYS A 19 -4.78 6.85 -5.53
N GLY A 20 -5.02 5.73 -4.85
CA GLY A 20 -6.36 5.22 -4.58
C GLY A 20 -6.43 3.70 -4.53
N VAL A 21 -7.60 3.16 -4.88
CA VAL A 21 -7.87 1.72 -4.85
C VAL A 21 -7.08 1.01 -5.96
N VAL A 22 -6.36 -0.04 -5.59
CA VAL A 22 -5.74 -1.00 -6.51
C VAL A 22 -6.71 -2.16 -6.69
N THR A 23 -6.93 -2.57 -7.94
CA THR A 23 -7.80 -3.72 -8.26
C THR A 23 -7.04 -4.75 -9.09
N ALA A 24 -7.26 -6.02 -8.79
CA ALA A 24 -6.64 -7.15 -9.48
C ALA A 24 -6.97 -7.17 -10.98
N GLU A 25 -8.20 -6.79 -11.34
CA GLU A 25 -8.65 -6.74 -12.73
C GLU A 25 -7.95 -5.67 -13.56
N ARG A 26 -7.60 -4.53 -12.95
CA ARG A 26 -7.01 -3.40 -13.68
C ARG A 26 -5.52 -3.61 -13.95
N ASP A 27 -4.80 -4.14 -12.97
CA ASP A 27 -3.38 -4.43 -13.09
C ASP A 27 -3.00 -5.69 -12.29
N PRO A 28 -3.14 -6.88 -12.90
CA PRO A 28 -2.82 -8.15 -12.24
C PRO A 28 -1.34 -8.26 -11.82
N GLY A 29 -0.44 -7.58 -12.54
CA GLY A 29 0.99 -7.59 -12.24
C GLY A 29 1.30 -6.80 -10.97
N LEU A 30 0.76 -5.59 -10.86
CA LEU A 30 0.85 -4.78 -9.65
C LEU A 30 0.15 -5.47 -8.47
N TRP A 31 -0.98 -6.12 -8.71
CA TRP A 31 -1.69 -6.90 -7.69
C TRP A 31 -0.82 -8.02 -7.14
N GLN A 32 -0.18 -8.83 -7.99
CA GLN A 32 0.71 -9.88 -7.55
C GLN A 32 1.88 -9.33 -6.71
N GLN A 33 2.48 -8.22 -7.14
CA GLN A 33 3.55 -7.56 -6.39
C GLN A 33 3.07 -7.06 -5.02
N LEU A 34 1.85 -6.52 -4.94
CA LEU A 34 1.24 -6.11 -3.67
C LEU A 34 1.09 -7.30 -2.72
N LEU A 35 0.61 -8.46 -3.21
CA LEU A 35 0.48 -9.67 -2.41
C LEU A 35 1.85 -10.13 -1.88
N GLU A 36 2.87 -10.15 -2.72
CA GLU A 36 4.24 -10.54 -2.34
C GLU A 36 4.88 -9.56 -1.33
N LEU A 37 4.58 -8.27 -1.45
CA LEU A 37 5.19 -7.21 -0.64
C LEU A 37 4.32 -6.75 0.53
N GLN A 38 3.21 -7.44 0.82
CA GLN A 38 2.20 -7.01 1.78
C GLN A 38 2.79 -6.59 3.13
N ALA A 39 3.69 -7.39 3.71
CA ALA A 39 4.31 -7.11 5.00
C ALA A 39 5.09 -5.78 4.97
N ARG A 40 5.94 -5.59 3.97
CA ARG A 40 6.74 -4.38 3.78
C ARG A 40 5.88 -3.14 3.55
N VAL A 41 4.79 -3.28 2.78
CA VAL A 41 3.81 -2.21 2.58
C VAL A 41 3.17 -1.82 3.92
N ARG A 42 2.69 -2.80 4.70
CA ARG A 42 2.06 -2.57 6.01
C ARG A 42 3.01 -1.88 6.99
N ASP A 43 4.27 -2.29 7.05
CA ASP A 43 5.28 -1.66 7.89
C ASP A 43 5.52 -0.20 7.49
N HIS A 44 5.62 0.08 6.19
CA HIS A 44 5.85 1.43 5.69
C HIS A 44 4.67 2.36 5.98
N VAL A 45 3.45 1.96 5.59
CA VAL A 45 2.26 2.82 5.74
C VAL A 45 1.87 3.01 7.21
N ARG A 46 2.25 2.08 8.09
CA ARG A 46 2.08 2.21 9.54
C ARG A 46 2.84 3.39 10.12
N LEU A 47 4.01 3.74 9.59
CA LEU A 47 4.78 4.92 10.02
C LEU A 47 4.06 6.23 9.70
N LEU A 48 3.18 6.21 8.70
CA LEU A 48 2.37 7.35 8.28
C LEU A 48 1.00 7.38 8.95
N GLY A 49 0.74 6.50 9.92
CA GLY A 49 -0.58 6.37 10.55
C GLY A 49 -1.65 5.81 9.61
N LEU A 50 -1.25 5.08 8.56
CA LEU A 50 -2.15 4.42 7.62
C LEU A 50 -2.16 2.90 7.83
N GLU A 51 -3.19 2.25 7.28
CA GLU A 51 -3.36 0.81 7.29
C GLU A 51 -3.75 0.33 5.89
N LEU A 52 -3.11 -0.75 5.44
CA LEU A 52 -3.48 -1.45 4.22
C LEU A 52 -4.72 -2.31 4.49
N MET A 53 -5.79 -2.00 3.78
CA MET A 53 -6.96 -2.85 3.63
C MET A 53 -6.79 -3.66 2.35
N LEU A 54 -6.86 -4.98 2.46
CA LEU A 54 -6.74 -5.91 1.35
C LEU A 54 -7.89 -6.91 1.44
N ASP A 55 -8.66 -7.02 0.37
CA ASP A 55 -9.62 -8.09 0.18
C ASP A 55 -9.18 -8.93 -1.02
N GLU A 56 -8.60 -10.10 -0.74
CA GLU A 56 -8.06 -10.98 -1.78
C GLU A 56 -9.17 -11.70 -2.55
N ALA A 57 -10.30 -11.99 -1.89
CA ALA A 57 -11.42 -12.69 -2.51
C ALA A 57 -12.12 -11.80 -3.54
N GLU A 58 -12.29 -10.52 -3.19
CA GLU A 58 -12.91 -9.54 -4.06
C GLU A 58 -11.90 -8.81 -4.97
N GLY A 59 -10.59 -8.96 -4.71
CA GLY A 59 -9.53 -8.47 -5.59
C GLY A 59 -9.30 -6.95 -5.53
N TYR A 60 -9.48 -6.32 -4.37
CA TYR A 60 -9.19 -4.88 -4.20
C TYR A 60 -8.42 -4.54 -2.93
N ALA A 61 -7.65 -3.45 -2.99
CA ALA A 61 -6.84 -2.96 -1.90
C ALA A 61 -6.79 -1.43 -1.85
N TRP A 62 -6.74 -0.86 -0.65
CA TRP A 62 -6.66 0.58 -0.44
C TRP A 62 -6.03 0.91 0.91
N LEU A 63 -5.67 2.18 1.11
CA LEU A 63 -5.19 2.68 2.39
C LEU A 63 -6.31 3.38 3.15
N ARG A 64 -6.39 3.13 4.45
CA ARG A 64 -7.22 3.89 5.37
C ARG A 64 -6.35 4.56 6.43
N THR A 65 -6.79 5.69 6.94
CA THR A 65 -6.19 6.27 8.16
C THR A 65 -6.47 5.35 9.34
N ARG A 66 -5.44 5.08 10.14
CA ARG A 66 -5.60 4.33 11.38
C ARG A 66 -6.49 5.15 12.34
N PRO A 67 -7.49 4.55 12.98
CA PRO A 67 -8.21 5.24 14.05
C PRO A 67 -7.24 5.59 15.18
N PRO A 68 -7.35 6.78 15.79
CA PRO A 68 -6.55 7.11 16.96
C PRO A 68 -6.80 6.06 18.04
N ARG A 69 -5.73 5.49 18.62
CA ARG A 69 -5.88 4.62 19.78
C ARG A 69 -6.19 5.45 21.01
N GLU A 70 -6.93 4.85 21.93
CA GLU A 70 -7.21 5.46 23.22
C GLU A 70 -5.90 5.82 23.93
N GLY A 71 -5.66 7.13 24.14
CA GLY A 71 -4.43 7.66 24.75
C GLY A 71 -3.36 8.20 23.79
N GLU A 72 -3.53 8.09 22.46
CA GLU A 72 -2.66 8.77 21.49
C GLU A 72 -3.20 10.18 21.18
N PRO A 73 -2.36 11.24 21.16
CA PRO A 73 -2.81 12.56 20.75
C PRO A 73 -3.27 12.53 19.30
N GLU A 74 -4.44 13.08 19.04
CA GLU A 74 -5.01 13.20 17.70
C GLU A 74 -4.04 13.97 16.78
N LEU A 75 -3.71 13.36 15.63
CA LEU A 75 -2.84 13.99 14.64
C LEU A 75 -3.49 15.31 14.16
N PRO A 76 -2.72 16.42 14.09
CA PRO A 76 -3.26 17.69 13.61
C PRO A 76 -3.74 17.55 12.16
N ARG A 77 -4.94 18.06 11.89
CA ARG A 77 -5.60 18.05 10.59
C ARG A 77 -5.12 19.17 9.68
#